data_AF-A0A7S4PS95-F1
#
_entry.id   AF-A0A7S4PS95-F1
#
_cell.length_a   1.000
_cell.length_b   1.000
_cell.length_c   1.000
_cell.angle_alpha   90.00
_cell.angle_beta   90.00
_cell.angle_gamma   90.00
#
_symmetry.space_group_name_H-M   'P 1'
#
loop_
_entity.id
_entity.type
_entity.pdbx_description
1 polymer ?
#
loop_
_entity_poly.entity_id
_entity_poly.type
_entity_poly.pdbx_seq_one_letter_code
_entity_poly.pdbx_strand_id
1 'polypeptide(L)'
;EALVQLADLRLEQQRRGSELASDAELVGAACDLFEALCAAVAALPQAPPDLYLEGLQRRWRPDGAGPASEWETVAARAAALFRMKDTVCSLYAWGLLTRGAASELLDVLLSEAGRGLDREGAVPKVRIMDPVAGTGFHGAVLRAAGAAVALADSVDGGSTQSSGADAQYIAQCSNPGPSPAVPSASSGMASVVWQSATRLDVFDRGTEADAWWSGHCAEPLEGGCIPVLLLSFPPPPPSTVAEEALKRFQGDWLVFLGEWRGCTATAAFFDELDAAWERRRELQLPRWPMMDDRLYVLRRRRPPRQTEPRTPGSG
;
A
#
# COMPACT_ATOMS: atom_id res chain seq x y z
N GLU A 1 21.79 -5.03 -10.12
CA GLU A 1 22.56 -4.40 -9.03
C GLU A 1 21.74 -4.25 -7.76
N ALA A 2 20.63 -3.50 -7.75
CA ALA A 2 19.79 -3.33 -6.54
C ALA A 2 19.33 -4.65 -5.89
N LEU A 3 18.97 -5.67 -6.68
CA LEU A 3 18.62 -7.01 -6.16
C LEU A 3 19.78 -7.70 -5.43
N VAL A 4 20.99 -7.57 -5.97
CA VAL A 4 22.20 -8.14 -5.38
C VAL A 4 22.52 -7.42 -4.07
N GLN A 5 22.47 -6.09 -4.09
CA GLN A 5 22.67 -5.27 -2.89
C GLN A 5 21.66 -5.63 -1.78
N LEU A 6 20.37 -5.77 -2.11
CA LEU A 6 19.37 -6.17 -1.13
C LEU A 6 19.63 -7.58 -0.58
N ALA A 7 20.03 -8.52 -1.43
CA ALA A 7 20.36 -9.88 -1.01
C ALA A 7 21.57 -9.91 -0.07
N ASP A 8 22.62 -9.15 -0.39
CA ASP A 8 23.83 -9.04 0.42
C ASP A 8 23.53 -8.44 1.80
N LEU A 9 22.75 -7.36 1.86
CA LEU A 9 22.32 -6.73 3.11
C LEU A 9 21.47 -7.68 3.98
N ARG A 10 20.61 -8.50 3.37
CA ARG A 10 19.83 -9.51 4.10
C ARG A 10 20.71 -10.63 4.66
N LEU A 11 21.66 -11.12 3.87
CA LEU A 11 22.61 -12.14 4.34
C LEU A 11 23.45 -11.60 5.50
N GLU A 12 23.82 -10.33 5.45
CA GLU A 12 24.52 -9.65 6.53
C GLU A 12 23.65 -9.51 7.79
N GLN A 13 22.40 -9.09 7.65
CA GLN A 13 21.43 -9.04 8.76
C GLN A 13 21.25 -10.41 9.42
N GLN A 14 21.14 -11.48 8.63
CA GLN A 14 21.04 -12.85 9.15
C GLN A 14 22.31 -13.27 9.91
N ARG A 15 23.50 -12.91 9.43
CA ARG A 15 24.77 -13.24 10.08
C ARG A 15 24.98 -12.49 11.39
N ARG A 16 24.55 -11.24 11.47
CA ARG A 16 24.75 -10.35 12.62
C ARG A 16 23.70 -10.54 13.73
N GLY A 17 22.64 -11.32 13.45
CA GLY A 17 21.45 -11.32 14.30
C GLY A 17 20.68 -10.01 14.19
N SER A 18 19.53 -9.93 14.86
CA SER A 18 18.57 -8.82 14.72
C SER A 18 19.09 -7.43 15.15
N GLU A 19 20.34 -7.28 15.57
CA GLU A 19 20.72 -6.12 16.38
C GLU A 19 21.32 -4.90 15.65
N LEU A 20 21.97 -4.97 14.47
CA LEU A 20 22.89 -3.85 14.13
C LEU A 20 23.11 -3.43 12.65
N ALA A 21 22.46 -4.00 11.64
CA ALA A 21 22.42 -3.31 10.34
C ALA A 21 21.35 -2.22 10.44
N SER A 22 21.68 -0.95 10.18
CA SER A 22 20.68 0.10 10.30
C SER A 22 19.54 -0.22 9.33
N ASP A 23 18.32 -0.36 9.86
CA ASP A 23 17.12 -0.62 9.07
C ASP A 23 17.02 0.35 7.87
N ALA A 24 17.62 1.55 8.00
CA ALA A 24 17.70 2.56 6.96
C ALA A 24 18.45 2.11 5.69
N GLU A 25 19.58 1.41 5.78
CA GLU A 25 20.33 0.96 4.60
C GLU A 25 19.57 -0.16 3.85
N LEU A 26 19.01 -1.10 4.62
CA LEU A 26 18.20 -2.19 4.08
C LEU A 26 16.92 -1.65 3.42
N VAL A 27 16.23 -0.72 4.07
CA VAL A 27 15.05 -0.03 3.53
C VAL A 27 15.43 0.80 2.30
N GLY A 28 16.58 1.46 2.30
CA GLY A 28 17.10 2.22 1.16
C GLY A 28 17.29 1.33 -0.06
N ALA A 29 18.01 0.21 0.09
CA ALA A 29 18.23 -0.75 -0.99
C ALA A 29 16.91 -1.38 -1.50
N ALA A 30 15.96 -1.62 -0.60
CA ALA A 30 14.63 -2.10 -0.96
C ALA A 30 13.83 -1.06 -1.78
N CYS A 31 13.87 0.20 -1.36
CA CYS A 31 13.28 1.30 -2.12
C CYS A 31 13.91 1.40 -3.50
N ASP A 32 15.24 1.32 -3.62
CA ASP A 32 15.94 1.41 -4.91
C ASP A 32 15.57 0.23 -5.83
N LEU A 33 15.48 -0.99 -5.29
CA LEU A 33 14.99 -2.15 -6.06
C LEU A 33 13.52 -1.98 -6.48
N PHE A 34 12.68 -1.44 -5.60
CA PHE A 34 11.29 -1.17 -5.90
C PHE A 34 11.12 -0.10 -6.99
N GLU A 35 11.92 0.97 -6.96
CA GLU A 35 11.94 2.00 -8.01
C GLU A 35 12.36 1.41 -9.36
N ALA A 36 13.38 0.54 -9.37
CA ALA A 36 13.78 -0.17 -10.58
C ALA A 36 12.67 -1.09 -11.11
N LEU A 37 11.94 -1.77 -10.22
CA LEU A 37 10.77 -2.57 -10.56
C LEU A 37 9.66 -1.67 -11.15
N CYS A 38 9.35 -0.55 -10.51
CA CYS A 38 8.36 0.43 -10.96
C CYS A 38 8.68 0.96 -12.36
N ALA A 39 9.94 1.32 -12.61
CA ALA A 39 10.39 1.77 -13.93
C ALA A 39 10.27 0.66 -14.98
N ALA A 40 10.61 -0.58 -14.63
CA ALA A 40 10.48 -1.72 -15.53
C ALA A 40 9.01 -2.03 -15.87
N VAL A 41 8.11 -1.91 -14.89
CA VAL A 41 6.66 -2.05 -15.11
C VAL A 41 6.12 -0.93 -15.99
N ALA A 42 6.53 0.33 -15.74
CA ALA A 42 6.13 1.47 -16.56
C ALA A 42 6.61 1.38 -18.01
N ALA A 43 7.71 0.67 -18.26
CA ALA A 43 8.25 0.43 -19.60
C ALA A 43 7.53 -0.72 -20.36
N LEU A 44 6.63 -1.48 -19.72
CA LEU A 44 5.83 -2.49 -20.41
C LEU A 44 4.84 -1.82 -21.38
N PRO A 45 4.69 -2.35 -22.61
CA PRO A 45 3.70 -1.84 -23.56
C PRO A 45 2.29 -1.88 -22.96
N GLN A 46 1.59 -0.75 -22.93
CA GLN A 46 0.20 -0.75 -22.46
C GLN A 46 -0.67 -1.47 -23.49
N ALA A 47 -1.48 -2.43 -23.02
CA ALA A 47 -2.35 -3.24 -23.88
C ALA A 47 -3.65 -3.58 -23.16
N PRO A 48 -4.72 -3.86 -23.92
CA PRO A 48 -5.93 -4.45 -23.38
C PRO A 48 -5.62 -5.72 -22.54
N PRO A 49 -6.32 -5.93 -21.41
CA PRO A 49 -6.05 -7.06 -20.52
C PRO A 49 -6.12 -8.44 -21.17
N ASP A 50 -7.00 -8.61 -22.16
CA ASP A 50 -7.20 -9.83 -22.93
C ASP A 50 -5.95 -10.26 -23.70
N LEU A 51 -5.16 -9.33 -24.25
CA LEU A 51 -3.91 -9.66 -24.95
C LEU A 51 -2.83 -10.18 -23.99
N TYR A 52 -2.79 -9.62 -22.77
CA TYR A 52 -1.90 -10.11 -21.72
C TYR A 52 -2.26 -11.51 -21.26
N LEU A 53 -3.55 -11.76 -21.02
CA LEU A 53 -4.06 -13.08 -20.65
C LEU A 53 -3.83 -14.10 -21.76
N GLU A 54 -4.05 -13.73 -23.02
CA GLU A 54 -3.78 -14.59 -24.17
C GLU A 54 -2.29 -14.95 -24.24
N GLY A 55 -1.40 -13.97 -24.06
CA GLY A 55 0.05 -14.18 -24.02
C GLY A 55 0.47 -15.16 -22.92
N LEU A 56 -0.07 -15.01 -21.70
CA LEU A 56 0.18 -15.93 -20.59
C LEU A 56 -0.37 -17.34 -20.88
N GLN A 57 -1.60 -17.43 -21.39
CA GLN A 57 -2.22 -18.71 -21.72
C GLN A 57 -1.44 -19.47 -22.78
N ARG A 58 -0.97 -18.80 -23.84
CA ARG A 58 -0.16 -19.44 -24.90
C ARG A 58 1.15 -19.99 -24.33
N ARG A 59 1.84 -19.21 -23.49
CA ARG A 59 3.08 -19.63 -22.83
C ARG A 59 2.91 -20.89 -21.98
N TRP A 60 1.74 -21.06 -21.35
CA TRP A 60 1.47 -22.20 -20.48
C TRP A 60 0.86 -23.41 -21.22
N ARG A 61 0.61 -23.32 -22.53
CA ARG A 61 0.13 -24.48 -23.30
C ARG A 61 1.28 -25.46 -23.55
N PRO A 62 1.08 -26.77 -23.32
CA PRO A 62 2.09 -27.80 -23.58
C PRO A 62 2.54 -27.85 -25.05
N ASP A 63 1.62 -27.55 -25.97
CA ASP A 63 1.81 -27.73 -27.42
C ASP A 63 2.35 -26.46 -28.13
N GLY A 64 2.86 -25.48 -27.38
CA GLY A 64 3.27 -24.16 -27.85
C GLY A 64 4.57 -24.12 -28.68
N ALA A 65 4.78 -25.04 -29.62
CA ALA A 65 6.01 -25.13 -30.43
C ALA A 65 6.13 -24.06 -31.55
N GLY A 66 5.39 -22.96 -31.46
CA GLY A 66 5.46 -21.84 -32.41
C GLY A 66 6.46 -20.77 -31.98
N PRO A 67 6.89 -19.88 -32.90
CA PRO A 67 7.65 -18.69 -32.51
C PRO A 67 6.83 -17.84 -31.55
N ALA A 68 7.45 -17.44 -30.44
CA ALA A 68 6.77 -16.64 -29.42
C ALA A 68 6.26 -15.33 -30.05
N SER A 69 4.98 -15.04 -29.81
CA SER A 69 4.44 -13.73 -30.21
C SER A 69 5.06 -12.61 -29.37
N GLU A 70 5.01 -11.38 -29.87
CA GLU A 70 5.42 -10.19 -29.11
C GLU A 70 4.71 -10.14 -27.74
N TRP A 71 3.41 -10.39 -27.72
CA TRP A 71 2.60 -10.39 -26.50
C TRP A 71 2.93 -11.52 -25.54
N GLU A 72 3.38 -12.67 -26.03
CA GLU A 72 3.89 -13.74 -25.15
C GLU A 72 5.17 -13.31 -24.43
N THR A 73 6.06 -12.60 -25.13
CA THR A 73 7.27 -12.03 -24.54
C THR A 73 6.95 -10.95 -23.51
N VAL A 74 6.01 -10.05 -23.83
CA VAL A 74 5.56 -9.00 -22.92
C VAL A 74 4.89 -9.59 -21.67
N ALA A 75 3.97 -10.54 -21.85
CA ALA A 75 3.29 -11.23 -20.76
C ALA A 75 4.28 -11.99 -19.85
N ALA A 76 5.30 -12.63 -20.45
CA ALA A 76 6.35 -13.30 -19.71
C ALA A 76 7.18 -12.33 -18.84
N ARG A 77 7.52 -11.15 -19.38
CA ARG A 77 8.22 -10.10 -18.64
C ARG A 77 7.35 -9.58 -17.50
N ALA A 78 6.07 -9.28 -17.77
CA ALA A 78 5.13 -8.85 -16.75
C ALA A 78 5.03 -9.87 -15.60
N ALA A 79 4.89 -11.16 -15.91
CA ALA A 79 4.85 -12.22 -14.90
C ALA A 79 6.16 -12.36 -14.12
N ALA A 80 7.31 -12.11 -14.75
CA ALA A 80 8.60 -12.12 -14.05
C ALA A 80 8.74 -10.93 -13.10
N LEU A 81 8.37 -9.73 -13.53
CA LEU A 81 8.33 -8.53 -12.69
C LEU A 81 7.34 -8.71 -11.53
N PHE A 82 6.19 -9.32 -11.79
CA PHE A 82 5.21 -9.64 -10.77
C PHE A 82 5.79 -10.55 -9.68
N ARG A 83 6.52 -11.61 -10.04
CA ARG A 83 7.21 -12.45 -9.05
C ARG A 83 8.33 -11.71 -8.32
N MET A 84 9.02 -10.78 -8.99
CA MET A 84 10.06 -9.97 -8.34
C MET A 84 9.46 -9.04 -7.27
N LYS A 85 8.23 -8.57 -7.44
CA LYS A 85 7.51 -7.76 -6.46
C LYS A 85 7.55 -8.39 -5.06
N ASP A 86 7.29 -9.69 -4.97
CA ASP A 86 7.21 -10.42 -3.70
C ASP A 86 8.56 -10.51 -2.97
N THR A 87 9.68 -10.20 -3.65
CA THR A 87 10.99 -10.07 -3.00
C THR A 87 11.15 -8.76 -2.23
N VAL A 88 10.34 -7.75 -2.57
CA VAL A 88 10.47 -6.37 -2.09
C VAL A 88 9.27 -5.90 -1.29
N CYS A 89 8.05 -6.28 -1.65
CA CYS A 89 6.86 -5.88 -0.90
C CYS A 89 5.91 -7.07 -0.76
N SER A 90 4.97 -6.98 0.18
CA SER A 90 4.00 -8.06 0.35
C SER A 90 3.18 -8.27 -0.91
N LEU A 91 2.58 -9.46 -1.03
CA LEU A 91 1.59 -9.76 -2.07
C LEU A 91 0.49 -8.67 -2.18
N TYR A 92 0.14 -7.99 -1.08
CA TYR A 92 -0.93 -6.99 -1.01
C TYR A 92 -0.48 -5.54 -1.23
N ALA A 93 0.83 -5.28 -1.25
CA ALA A 93 1.37 -4.03 -1.76
C ALA A 93 1.35 -4.07 -3.30
N TRP A 94 0.14 -4.07 -3.87
CA TRP A 94 -0.07 -4.05 -5.33
C TRP A 94 0.26 -2.69 -5.91
N GLY A 95 -0.10 -1.63 -5.19
CA GLY A 95 0.16 -0.26 -5.61
C GLY A 95 1.66 0.06 -5.67
N LEU A 96 2.10 0.52 -6.83
CA LEU A 96 3.50 0.87 -7.11
C LEU A 96 3.82 2.29 -6.63
N LEU A 97 3.69 2.51 -5.31
CA LEU A 97 3.99 3.80 -4.66
C LEU A 97 5.51 4.04 -4.61
N THR A 98 6.01 4.83 -5.55
CA THR A 98 7.41 5.28 -5.59
C THR A 98 7.69 6.36 -4.54
N ARG A 99 8.97 6.61 -4.21
CA ARG A 99 9.37 7.75 -3.36
C ARG A 99 8.98 9.09 -3.97
N GLY A 100 9.05 9.19 -5.30
CA GLY A 100 8.60 10.37 -6.03
C GLY A 100 7.11 10.64 -5.81
N ALA A 101 6.26 9.62 -6.03
CA ALA A 101 4.83 9.73 -5.81
C ALA A 101 4.47 9.96 -4.34
N ALA A 102 5.21 9.36 -3.40
CA ALA A 102 5.05 9.61 -1.98
C ALA A 102 5.40 11.07 -1.61
N SER A 103 6.46 11.64 -2.18
CA SER A 103 6.83 13.05 -1.95
C SER A 103 5.75 13.99 -2.53
N GLU A 104 5.30 13.74 -3.75
CA GLU A 104 4.22 14.50 -4.39
C GLU A 104 2.90 14.41 -3.58
N LEU A 105 2.59 13.23 -3.03
CA LEU A 105 1.45 13.05 -2.13
C LEU A 105 1.55 13.97 -0.90
N LEU A 106 2.71 14.03 -0.25
CA LEU A 106 2.90 14.88 0.94
C LEU A 106 2.78 16.36 0.58
N ASP A 107 3.33 16.79 -0.55
CA ASP A 107 3.19 18.16 -1.04
C ASP A 107 1.72 18.53 -1.29
N VAL A 108 0.96 17.62 -1.90
CA VAL A 108 -0.49 17.79 -2.11
C VAL A 108 -1.21 17.94 -0.79
N LEU A 109 -0.96 17.07 0.19
CA LEU A 109 -1.61 17.11 1.50
C LEU A 109 -1.32 18.42 2.25
N LEU A 110 -0.05 18.86 2.23
CA LEU A 110 0.37 20.10 2.88
C LEU A 110 -0.25 21.33 2.20
N SER A 111 -0.24 21.38 0.87
CA SER A 111 -0.85 22.46 0.09
C SER A 111 -2.36 22.54 0.32
N GLU A 112 -3.05 21.41 0.24
CA GLU A 112 -4.52 21.36 0.32
C GLU A 112 -5.06 21.56 1.74
N ALA A 113 -4.26 21.25 2.76
CA ALA A 113 -4.60 21.57 4.15
C ALA A 113 -4.62 23.08 4.43
N GLY A 114 -4.11 23.92 3.52
CA GLY A 114 -4.14 25.38 3.64
C GLY A 114 -3.36 25.91 4.84
N ARG A 115 -2.50 25.08 5.45
CA ARG A 115 -1.59 25.48 6.52
C ARG A 115 -0.38 26.10 5.84
N GLY A 116 -0.47 27.39 5.53
CA GLY A 116 0.72 28.21 5.37
C GLY A 116 1.59 28.05 6.63
N LEU A 117 2.91 28.14 6.47
CA LEU A 117 3.89 28.06 7.57
C LEU A 117 3.30 28.70 8.84
N ASP A 118 3.22 27.91 9.92
CA ASP A 118 2.73 28.44 11.20
C ASP A 118 3.55 29.70 11.56
N ARG A 119 2.97 30.61 12.34
CA ARG A 119 3.63 31.89 12.70
C ARG A 119 5.02 31.72 13.34
N GLU A 120 5.33 30.52 13.83
CA GLU A 120 6.60 30.13 14.44
C GLU A 120 7.59 29.47 13.47
N GLY A 121 7.26 29.39 12.17
CA GLY A 121 8.14 28.82 11.14
C GLY A 121 8.25 27.29 11.17
N ALA A 122 7.46 26.61 12.01
CA ALA A 122 7.39 25.15 12.01
C ALA A 122 6.68 24.66 10.73
N VAL A 123 7.32 23.73 10.02
CA VAL A 123 6.72 23.09 8.84
C VAL A 123 5.67 22.09 9.34
N PRO A 124 4.40 22.20 8.90
CA PRO A 124 3.37 21.24 9.28
C PRO A 124 3.80 19.83 8.89
N LYS A 125 3.58 18.86 9.78
CA LYS A 125 3.93 17.46 9.55
C LYS A 125 2.70 16.67 9.13
N VAL A 126 2.86 15.76 8.18
CA VAL A 126 1.82 14.77 7.85
C VAL A 126 2.03 13.52 8.70
N ARG A 127 0.96 13.01 9.31
CA ARG A 127 0.93 11.68 9.93
C ARG A 127 0.03 10.76 9.13
N ILE A 128 0.62 9.72 8.54
CA ILE A 128 -0.10 8.66 7.85
C ILE A 128 -0.40 7.52 8.84
N MET A 129 -1.65 7.09 8.87
CA MET A 129 -2.12 5.93 9.63
C MET A 129 -2.50 4.83 8.65
N ASP A 130 -1.86 3.68 8.74
CA ASP A 130 -2.16 2.50 7.91
C ASP A 130 -2.57 1.33 8.81
N PRO A 131 -3.89 1.08 8.96
CA PRO A 131 -4.42 0.02 9.82
C PRO A 131 -4.39 -1.37 9.16
N VAL A 132 -3.91 -1.47 7.92
CA VAL A 132 -3.78 -2.69 7.12
C VAL A 132 -2.39 -2.73 6.46
N ALA A 133 -1.38 -2.39 7.24
CA ALA A 133 -0.05 -2.03 6.74
C ALA A 133 0.72 -3.17 6.07
N GLY A 134 0.27 -4.41 6.24
CA GLY A 134 0.91 -5.56 5.63
C GLY A 134 2.32 -5.76 6.17
N THR A 135 3.31 -5.58 5.29
CA THR A 135 4.75 -5.62 5.62
C THR A 135 5.31 -4.28 6.04
N GLY A 136 4.49 -3.21 6.03
CA GLY A 136 4.89 -1.84 6.33
C GLY A 136 5.70 -1.17 5.22
N PHE A 137 5.81 -1.77 4.03
CA PHE A 137 6.65 -1.24 2.94
C PHE A 137 6.24 0.17 2.49
N HIS A 138 4.95 0.42 2.26
CA HIS A 138 4.48 1.78 1.92
C HIS A 138 4.73 2.78 3.05
N GLY A 139 4.60 2.34 4.31
CA GLY A 139 5.03 3.13 5.47
C GLY A 139 6.53 3.48 5.44
N ALA A 140 7.38 2.57 4.96
CA ALA A 140 8.80 2.82 4.74
C ALA A 140 9.06 3.88 3.68
N VAL A 141 8.39 3.77 2.52
CA VAL A 141 8.48 4.77 1.45
C VAL A 141 8.00 6.14 1.93
N LEU A 142 6.87 6.21 2.64
CA LEU A 142 6.29 7.45 3.16
C LEU A 142 7.15 8.09 4.25
N ARG A 143 7.75 7.28 5.13
CA ARG A 143 8.70 7.77 6.13
C ARG A 143 9.96 8.32 5.48
N ALA A 144 10.47 7.65 4.44
CA ALA A 144 11.61 8.15 3.66
C ALA A 144 11.29 9.47 2.94
N ALA A 145 10.02 9.70 2.59
CA ALA A 145 9.53 10.97 2.06
C ALA A 145 9.28 12.05 3.14
N GLY A 146 9.44 11.73 4.43
CA GLY A 146 9.34 12.69 5.54
C GLY A 146 8.03 12.64 6.33
N ALA A 147 7.14 11.69 6.06
CA ALA A 147 5.93 11.51 6.86
C ALA A 147 6.23 10.88 8.22
N ALA A 148 5.47 11.26 9.25
CA ALA A 148 5.27 10.39 10.40
C ALA A 148 4.33 9.26 9.99
N VAL A 149 4.63 8.01 10.35
CA VAL A 149 3.78 6.87 9.98
C VAL A 149 3.46 6.03 11.20
N ALA A 150 2.19 5.65 11.33
CA ALA A 150 1.66 4.72 12.31
C ALA A 150 1.09 3.51 11.56
N LEU A 151 1.66 2.34 11.82
CA LEU A 151 1.36 1.13 11.07
C LEU A 151 0.78 0.09 12.04
N ALA A 152 -0.31 -0.56 11.65
CA ALA A 152 -0.85 -1.72 12.34
C ALA A 152 -1.28 -2.80 11.35
N ASP A 153 -1.17 -4.05 11.78
CA ASP A 153 -1.72 -5.21 11.09
C ASP A 153 -1.94 -6.34 12.11
N SER A 154 -2.98 -7.16 11.92
CA SER A 154 -3.36 -8.22 12.87
C SER A 154 -2.61 -9.54 12.67
N VAL A 155 -1.89 -9.69 11.55
CA VAL A 155 -1.28 -10.96 11.14
C VAL A 155 0.24 -10.80 10.95
N ASP A 156 1.00 -11.86 11.29
CA ASP A 156 2.44 -11.94 11.00
C ASP A 156 2.67 -11.82 9.48
N GLY A 157 3.27 -10.72 9.03
CA GLY A 157 3.55 -10.48 7.61
C GLY A 157 2.39 -9.89 6.80
N GLY A 158 1.34 -9.38 7.46
CA GLY A 158 0.23 -8.67 6.83
C GLY A 158 -1.04 -9.49 6.66
N SER A 159 -2.12 -8.88 6.15
CA SER A 159 -3.40 -9.47 5.65
C SER A 159 -3.29 -10.70 4.68
N THR A 160 -2.14 -11.36 4.64
CA THR A 160 -1.71 -12.45 3.76
C THR A 160 -2.36 -13.80 3.99
N GLN A 161 -2.95 -14.05 5.15
CA GLN A 161 -3.47 -15.38 5.45
C GLN A 161 -4.91 -15.63 5.02
N SER A 162 -5.74 -14.59 4.83
CA SER A 162 -7.15 -14.80 4.45
C SER A 162 -7.37 -15.03 2.95
N SER A 163 -6.37 -14.79 2.08
CA SER A 163 -6.52 -15.04 0.62
C SER A 163 -5.68 -16.20 0.07
N GLY A 164 -5.10 -17.06 0.93
CA GLY A 164 -4.46 -18.30 0.52
C GLY A 164 -3.10 -18.15 -0.19
N ALA A 165 -2.55 -16.94 -0.25
CA ALA A 165 -1.20 -16.70 -0.76
C ALA A 165 -0.18 -16.89 0.38
N ASP A 166 -0.20 -18.08 0.98
CA ASP A 166 0.80 -18.55 1.94
C ASP A 166 2.19 -18.57 1.25
N ALA A 167 3.29 -18.62 1.99
CA ALA A 167 4.64 -18.80 1.46
C ALA A 167 4.73 -20.02 0.50
N GLN A 168 3.79 -20.97 0.62
CA GLN A 168 3.58 -22.07 -0.32
C GLN A 168 3.25 -21.62 -1.75
N TYR A 169 2.50 -20.53 -1.95
CA TYR A 169 2.16 -19.98 -3.26
C TYR A 169 3.43 -19.50 -4.00
N ILE A 170 4.33 -18.79 -3.31
CA ILE A 170 5.62 -18.37 -3.88
C ILE A 170 6.48 -19.57 -4.28
N ALA A 171 6.50 -20.63 -3.46
CA ALA A 171 7.22 -21.87 -3.76
C ALA A 171 6.63 -22.61 -4.99
N GLN A 172 5.30 -22.65 -5.10
CA GLN A 172 4.59 -23.26 -6.25
C GLN A 172 4.80 -22.46 -7.55
N CYS A 173 4.81 -21.13 -7.48
CA CYS A 173 5.06 -20.27 -8.64
C CYS A 173 6.52 -20.29 -9.11
N SER A 174 7.47 -20.64 -8.23
CA SER A 174 8.90 -20.70 -8.54
C SER A 174 9.32 -22.02 -9.19
N ASN A 175 8.54 -23.10 -9.02
CA ASN A 175 8.81 -24.42 -9.59
C ASN A 175 7.54 -24.98 -10.29
N PRO A 176 7.30 -24.67 -11.57
CA PRO A 176 6.19 -25.24 -12.32
C PRO A 176 6.51 -26.70 -12.69
N GLY A 177 6.31 -27.62 -11.75
CA GLY A 177 6.44 -29.07 -11.91
C GLY A 177 5.54 -29.82 -10.92
N PRO A 178 5.30 -31.13 -11.11
CA PRO A 178 4.51 -31.92 -10.17
C PRO A 178 5.11 -31.81 -8.77
N SER A 179 4.30 -31.33 -7.82
CA SER A 179 4.73 -30.97 -6.47
C SER A 179 5.32 -32.19 -5.75
N PRO A 180 6.62 -32.22 -5.42
CA PRO A 180 7.14 -33.25 -4.54
C PRO A 180 6.46 -33.11 -3.18
N ALA A 181 6.20 -34.23 -2.50
CA ALA A 181 5.56 -34.25 -1.18
C ALA A 181 6.22 -33.22 -0.24
N VAL A 182 5.40 -32.29 0.28
CA VAL A 182 5.85 -31.11 1.01
C VAL A 182 6.48 -31.56 2.34
N PRO A 183 7.77 -31.24 2.62
CA PRO A 183 8.33 -31.43 3.94
C PRO A 183 7.63 -30.53 4.95
N SER A 184 7.35 -31.08 6.13
CA SER A 184 6.76 -30.41 7.31
C SER A 184 7.29 -28.97 7.51
N ALA A 185 6.35 -28.04 7.70
CA ALA A 185 6.42 -26.57 7.70
C ALA A 185 7.37 -25.91 8.73
N SER A 186 8.62 -26.33 8.80
CA SER A 186 9.65 -25.76 9.70
C SER A 186 10.72 -24.93 8.99
N SER A 187 10.67 -24.81 7.66
CA SER A 187 11.56 -23.88 6.94
C SER A 187 10.90 -22.51 6.86
N GLY A 188 11.12 -21.71 7.90
CA GLY A 188 10.65 -20.33 7.99
C GLY A 188 11.27 -19.47 6.91
N MET A 189 10.58 -19.31 5.77
CA MET A 189 10.75 -18.11 4.97
C MET A 189 10.17 -16.96 5.79
N ALA A 190 11.02 -16.28 6.55
CA ALA A 190 10.65 -15.07 7.26
C ALA A 190 10.04 -14.08 6.25
N SER A 191 8.76 -13.74 6.46
CA SER A 191 8.13 -12.66 5.72
C SER A 191 8.94 -11.39 5.93
N VAL A 192 9.18 -10.65 4.86
CA VAL A 192 10.00 -9.44 4.94
C VAL A 192 9.18 -8.35 5.60
N VAL A 193 9.49 -8.00 6.84
CA VAL A 193 8.89 -6.87 7.56
C VAL A 193 9.84 -5.68 7.42
N TRP A 194 9.39 -4.61 6.77
CA TRP A 194 10.23 -3.43 6.47
C TRP A 194 10.20 -2.38 7.55
N GLN A 195 9.08 -2.32 8.28
CA GLN A 195 8.92 -1.52 9.47
C GLN A 195 8.12 -2.32 10.48
N SER A 196 8.42 -2.14 11.76
CA SER A 196 7.61 -2.66 12.84
C SER A 196 6.22 -2.05 12.77
N ALA A 197 5.28 -2.74 12.11
CA ALA A 197 3.87 -2.51 12.32
C ALA A 197 3.52 -3.02 13.72
N THR A 198 2.67 -2.29 14.43
CA THR A 198 2.11 -2.79 15.68
C THR A 198 1.28 -4.02 15.34
N ARG A 199 1.63 -5.16 15.93
CA ARG A 199 0.88 -6.41 15.78
C ARG A 199 -0.38 -6.33 16.63
N LEU A 200 -1.43 -5.77 16.04
CA LEU A 200 -2.67 -5.44 16.72
C LEU A 200 -3.81 -5.45 15.70
N ASP A 201 -4.88 -6.16 16.03
CA ASP A 201 -6.15 -6.01 15.32
C ASP A 201 -6.82 -4.70 15.73
N VAL A 202 -6.51 -3.63 15.00
CA VAL A 202 -7.08 -2.31 15.27
C VAL A 202 -8.57 -2.20 14.91
N PHE A 203 -9.20 -3.26 14.41
CA PHE A 203 -10.63 -3.33 14.11
C PHE A 203 -11.42 -4.08 15.17
N ASP A 204 -10.76 -4.71 16.14
CA ASP A 204 -11.44 -5.29 17.30
C ASP A 204 -12.02 -4.19 18.21
N ARG A 205 -12.84 -4.59 19.19
CA ARG A 205 -13.44 -3.66 20.18
C ARG A 205 -12.62 -3.59 21.48
N GLY A 206 -11.34 -3.93 21.40
CA GLY A 206 -10.42 -3.93 22.52
C GLY A 206 -9.91 -2.54 22.85
N THR A 207 -9.49 -2.35 24.11
CA THR A 207 -8.92 -1.09 24.59
C THR A 207 -7.61 -0.73 23.88
N GLU A 208 -6.85 -1.73 23.41
CA GLU A 208 -5.61 -1.50 22.65
C GLU A 208 -5.89 -0.92 21.26
N ALA A 209 -6.90 -1.44 20.56
CA ALA A 209 -7.36 -0.89 19.29
C ALA A 209 -7.86 0.55 19.45
N ASP A 210 -8.69 0.81 20.46
CA ASP A 210 -9.19 2.15 20.77
C ASP A 210 -8.05 3.12 21.11
N ALA A 211 -7.05 2.66 21.88
CA ALA A 211 -5.85 3.44 22.20
C ALA A 211 -5.01 3.73 20.95
N TRP A 212 -4.88 2.78 20.03
CA TRP A 212 -4.17 2.99 18.77
C TRP A 212 -4.87 4.05 17.92
N TRP A 213 -6.19 3.95 17.72
CA TRP A 213 -6.93 4.97 16.95
C TRP A 213 -6.86 6.34 17.64
N SER A 214 -7.13 6.41 18.94
CA SER A 214 -7.16 7.67 19.68
C SER A 214 -5.79 8.33 19.73
N GLY A 215 -4.72 7.58 19.97
CA GLY A 215 -3.36 8.11 20.06
C GLY A 215 -2.82 8.68 18.75
N HIS A 216 -3.37 8.26 17.62
CA HIS A 216 -2.93 8.71 16.29
C HIS A 216 -3.92 9.66 15.61
N CYS A 217 -5.21 9.61 15.95
CA CYS A 217 -6.26 10.50 15.47
C CYS A 217 -6.46 11.76 16.33
N ALA A 218 -5.98 11.79 17.58
CA ALA A 218 -6.24 12.91 18.49
C ALA A 218 -5.87 14.26 17.86
N GLU A 219 -6.63 15.29 18.25
CA GLU A 219 -6.53 16.72 17.90
C GLU A 219 -5.09 17.14 17.54
N PRO A 220 -4.90 18.05 16.55
CA PRO A 220 -3.61 18.39 16.00
C PRO A 220 -2.60 18.52 17.13
N LEU A 221 -1.71 17.52 17.22
CA LEU A 221 -0.67 17.50 18.25
C LEU A 221 -0.03 18.88 18.30
N GLU A 222 0.35 19.34 19.48
CA GLU A 222 1.19 20.52 19.66
C GLU A 222 2.27 20.51 18.55
N GLY A 223 2.14 21.43 17.58
CA GLY A 223 2.91 21.40 16.32
C GLY A 223 2.15 21.13 15.02
N GLY A 224 0.81 21.10 15.02
CA GLY A 224 0.01 21.27 13.80
C GLY A 224 0.03 20.10 12.81
N CYS A 225 0.16 18.87 13.31
CA CYS A 225 0.21 17.67 12.48
C CYS A 225 -1.15 17.37 11.79
N ILE A 226 -1.11 16.98 10.51
CA ILE A 226 -2.28 16.59 9.72
C ILE A 226 -2.43 15.06 9.80
N PRO A 227 -3.44 14.52 10.50
CA PRO A 227 -3.71 13.09 10.48
C PRO A 227 -4.35 12.70 9.14
N VAL A 228 -3.86 11.60 8.57
CA VAL A 228 -4.29 11.06 7.27
C VAL A 228 -4.45 9.55 7.41
N LEU A 229 -5.60 9.02 7.00
CA LEU A 229 -5.79 7.58 6.87
C LEU A 229 -5.23 7.14 5.51
N LEU A 230 -4.39 6.11 5.49
CA LEU A 230 -3.99 5.39 4.27
C LEU A 230 -4.75 4.07 4.22
N LEU A 231 -5.38 3.79 3.08
CA LEU A 231 -5.89 2.47 2.73
C LEU A 231 -5.27 2.05 1.41
N SER A 232 -4.26 1.18 1.47
CA SER A 232 -3.60 0.62 0.29
C SER A 232 -4.09 -0.80 0.01
N PHE A 233 -4.74 -0.98 -1.13
CA PHE A 233 -5.31 -2.24 -1.59
C PHE A 233 -6.07 -2.99 -0.48
N PRO A 234 -7.03 -2.32 0.20
CA PRO A 234 -7.85 -3.01 1.18
C PRO A 234 -8.54 -4.22 0.53
N PRO A 235 -8.62 -5.36 1.24
CA PRO A 235 -9.16 -6.59 0.68
C PRO A 235 -10.61 -6.41 0.19
N PRO A 236 -10.99 -7.07 -0.92
CA PRO A 236 -12.37 -7.09 -1.41
C PRO A 236 -13.31 -7.88 -0.49
N PRO A 237 -14.62 -7.94 -0.79
CA PRO A 237 -15.57 -8.79 -0.09
C PRO A 237 -15.05 -10.23 0.10
N PRO A 238 -15.33 -10.86 1.26
CA PRO A 238 -16.28 -10.42 2.28
C PRO A 238 -15.70 -9.45 3.33
N SER A 239 -14.46 -8.99 3.18
CA SER A 239 -13.83 -8.10 4.16
C SER A 239 -14.48 -6.72 4.16
N THR A 240 -14.66 -6.12 5.36
CA THR A 240 -15.22 -4.78 5.57
C THR A 240 -14.25 -3.83 6.29
N VAL A 241 -12.94 -4.15 6.28
CA VAL A 241 -11.92 -3.39 7.03
C VAL A 241 -11.79 -1.95 6.55
N ALA A 242 -12.06 -1.67 5.28
CA ALA A 242 -12.00 -0.32 4.71
C ALA A 242 -13.13 0.56 5.29
N GLU A 243 -14.34 0.03 5.39
CA GLU A 243 -15.50 0.70 5.98
C GLU A 243 -15.31 0.93 7.48
N GLU A 244 -14.82 -0.08 8.20
CA GLU A 244 -14.53 0.06 9.63
C GLU A 244 -13.41 1.10 9.88
N ALA A 245 -12.39 1.16 9.02
CA ALA A 245 -11.37 2.20 9.07
C ALA A 245 -11.98 3.60 8.88
N LEU A 246 -12.86 3.80 7.89
CA LEU A 246 -13.53 5.09 7.65
C LEU A 246 -14.38 5.55 8.83
N LYS A 247 -15.07 4.61 9.50
CA LYS A 247 -15.91 4.89 10.68
C LYS A 247 -15.08 5.30 11.89
N ARG A 248 -13.93 4.65 12.12
CA ARG A 248 -13.06 4.92 13.27
C ARG A 248 -12.20 6.17 13.08
N PHE A 249 -11.78 6.44 11.85
CA PHE A 249 -10.91 7.56 11.55
C PHE A 249 -11.65 8.90 11.64
N GLN A 250 -11.27 9.74 12.62
CA GLN A 250 -11.89 11.03 12.87
C GLN A 250 -11.28 12.19 12.05
N GLY A 251 -10.21 11.93 11.28
CA GLY A 251 -9.56 12.95 10.49
C GLY A 251 -10.33 13.33 9.21
N ASP A 252 -9.84 14.41 8.59
CA ASP A 252 -10.41 15.00 7.37
C ASP A 252 -9.76 14.45 6.08
N TRP A 253 -8.64 13.72 6.16
CA TRP A 253 -7.83 13.34 5.00
C TRP A 253 -7.71 11.82 4.86
N LEU A 254 -8.02 11.33 3.66
CA LEU A 254 -7.88 9.94 3.26
C LEU A 254 -6.99 9.85 2.03
N VAL A 255 -6.05 8.93 2.06
CA VAL A 255 -5.28 8.47 0.91
C VAL A 255 -5.74 7.06 0.60
N PHE A 256 -6.28 6.86 -0.59
CA PHE A 256 -6.69 5.55 -1.08
C PHE A 256 -5.79 5.15 -2.23
N LEU A 257 -5.14 3.99 -2.12
CA LEU A 257 -4.30 3.41 -3.15
C LEU A 257 -4.94 2.12 -3.64
N GLY A 258 -5.47 2.10 -4.86
CA GLY A 258 -6.24 0.96 -5.36
C GLY A 258 -7.00 1.26 -6.64
N GLU A 259 -7.92 0.36 -7.00
CA GLU A 259 -8.80 0.53 -8.15
C GLU A 259 -10.15 1.10 -7.72
N TRP A 260 -10.57 2.22 -8.29
CA TRP A 260 -11.84 2.83 -7.94
C TRP A 260 -13.01 1.95 -8.41
N ARG A 261 -13.79 1.40 -7.46
CA ARG A 261 -14.86 0.42 -7.73
C ARG A 261 -14.38 -0.81 -8.53
N GLY A 262 -13.09 -1.16 -8.40
CA GLY A 262 -12.47 -2.34 -9.01
C GLY A 262 -12.34 -3.52 -8.03
N CYS A 263 -11.17 -4.14 -7.96
CA CYS A 263 -10.95 -5.31 -7.11
C CYS A 263 -10.60 -5.01 -5.63
N THR A 264 -10.67 -3.75 -5.20
CA THR A 264 -10.30 -3.31 -3.85
C THR A 264 -11.50 -2.83 -3.05
N ALA A 265 -11.60 -3.22 -1.77
CA ALA A 265 -12.74 -2.93 -0.88
C ALA A 265 -14.11 -3.38 -1.43
N THR A 266 -15.19 -3.06 -0.70
CA THR A 266 -16.56 -3.39 -1.07
C THR A 266 -17.25 -2.23 -1.81
N ALA A 267 -18.41 -2.50 -2.41
CA ALA A 267 -19.25 -1.44 -2.98
C ALA A 267 -19.69 -0.40 -1.93
N ALA A 268 -19.98 -0.84 -0.69
CA ALA A 268 -20.44 0.04 0.38
C ALA A 268 -19.35 1.04 0.81
N PHE A 269 -18.08 0.64 0.76
CA PHE A 269 -16.96 1.55 0.95
C PHE A 269 -16.97 2.69 -0.07
N PHE A 270 -17.12 2.38 -1.36
CA PHE A 270 -17.14 3.42 -2.39
C PHE A 270 -18.40 4.28 -2.35
N ASP A 271 -19.54 3.73 -1.96
CA ASP A 271 -20.76 4.51 -1.74
C ASP A 271 -20.57 5.55 -0.62
N GLU A 272 -19.89 5.17 0.47
CA GLU A 272 -19.50 6.09 1.54
C GLU A 272 -18.50 7.15 1.04
N LEU A 273 -17.51 6.78 0.21
CA LEU A 273 -16.59 7.76 -0.38
C LEU A 273 -17.34 8.76 -1.27
N ASP A 274 -18.26 8.31 -2.12
CA ASP A 274 -19.04 9.17 -2.99
C ASP A 274 -19.98 10.12 -2.21
N ALA A 275 -20.49 9.66 -1.05
CA ALA A 275 -21.38 10.43 -0.19
C ALA A 275 -20.65 11.45 0.70
N ALA A 276 -19.61 11.01 1.42
CA ALA A 276 -18.99 11.76 2.50
C ALA A 276 -17.62 12.34 2.16
N TRP A 277 -17.04 12.01 1.01
CA TRP A 277 -15.69 12.44 0.64
C TRP A 277 -15.65 13.19 -0.69
N GLU A 278 -14.70 14.11 -0.81
CA GLU A 278 -14.40 14.86 -2.02
C GLU A 278 -13.02 14.45 -2.52
N ARG A 279 -12.93 13.97 -3.76
CA ARG A 279 -11.66 13.66 -4.42
C ARG A 279 -10.94 14.96 -4.76
N ARG A 280 -9.83 15.24 -4.09
CA ARG A 280 -9.04 16.47 -4.29
C ARG A 280 -7.98 16.28 -5.37
N ARG A 281 -7.28 15.13 -5.36
CA ARG A 281 -6.27 14.78 -6.36
C ARG A 281 -6.31 13.29 -6.68
N GLU A 282 -5.76 12.98 -7.84
CA GLU A 282 -5.55 11.64 -8.35
C GLU A 282 -4.14 11.64 -8.97
N LEU A 283 -3.22 10.86 -8.39
CA LEU A 283 -1.86 10.72 -8.89
C LEU A 283 -1.75 9.42 -9.68
N GLN A 284 -1.09 9.51 -10.84
CA GLN A 284 -0.78 8.36 -11.66
C GLN A 284 0.41 7.63 -11.05
N LEU A 285 0.29 6.31 -10.97
CA LEU A 285 1.39 5.43 -10.59
C LEU A 285 1.82 4.61 -11.80
N PRO A 286 3.01 4.01 -11.78
CA PRO A 286 3.26 2.81 -12.58
C PRO A 286 2.14 1.79 -12.28
N ARG A 287 1.59 1.17 -13.32
CA ARG A 287 0.47 0.21 -13.16
C ARG A 287 0.87 -1.13 -13.71
N TRP A 288 0.50 -2.18 -12.98
CA TRP A 288 0.58 -3.52 -13.52
C TRP A 288 -0.32 -3.64 -14.76
N PRO A 289 0.08 -4.45 -15.75
CA PRO A 289 -0.86 -4.83 -16.80
C PRO A 289 -2.15 -5.35 -16.19
N MET A 290 -3.28 -4.95 -16.78
CA MET A 290 -4.64 -5.32 -16.34
C MET A 290 -5.16 -4.62 -15.08
N MET A 291 -4.39 -3.70 -14.49
CA MET A 291 -4.82 -2.93 -13.32
C MET A 291 -4.97 -1.46 -13.67
N ASP A 292 -5.98 -0.81 -13.09
CA ASP A 292 -6.17 0.65 -13.16
C ASP A 292 -5.99 1.31 -11.79
N ASP A 293 -4.93 0.89 -11.08
CA ASP A 293 -4.64 1.39 -9.75
C ASP A 293 -4.08 2.81 -9.78
N ARG A 294 -4.54 3.61 -8.81
CA ARG A 294 -4.15 5.02 -8.67
C ARG A 294 -4.06 5.39 -7.21
N LEU A 295 -3.42 6.53 -6.96
CA LEU A 295 -3.38 7.15 -5.64
C LEU A 295 -4.38 8.31 -5.59
N TYR A 296 -5.41 8.17 -4.77
CA TYR A 296 -6.45 9.17 -4.59
C TYR A 296 -6.22 9.91 -3.28
N VAL A 297 -6.24 11.25 -3.34
CA VAL A 297 -6.25 12.10 -2.14
C VAL A 297 -7.66 12.64 -1.97
N LEU A 298 -8.31 12.25 -0.89
CA LEU A 298 -9.68 12.60 -0.57
C LEU A 298 -9.75 13.44 0.70
N ARG A 299 -10.71 14.36 0.72
CA ARG A 299 -11.04 15.17 1.88
C ARG A 299 -12.47 14.91 2.32
N ARG A 300 -12.70 14.72 3.61
CA ARG A 300 -14.05 14.58 4.17
C ARG A 300 -14.85 15.85 3.88
N ARG A 301 -16.07 15.69 3.33
CA ARG A 301 -17.00 16.80 3.12
C ARG A 301 -17.46 17.30 4.47
N ARG A 302 -17.32 18.60 4.71
CA ARG A 302 -17.94 19.21 5.88
C ARG A 302 -19.42 19.38 5.60
N PRO A 303 -20.31 19.04 6.55
CA PRO A 303 -21.70 19.42 6.41
C PRO A 303 -21.76 20.93 6.16
N PRO A 304 -22.65 21.42 5.27
CA PRO A 304 -22.85 22.85 5.11
C PRO A 304 -23.04 23.44 6.50
N ARG A 305 -22.23 24.44 6.87
CA ARG A 305 -22.50 25.20 8.10
C ARG A 305 -23.96 25.59 7.99
N GLN A 306 -24.81 25.07 8.88
CA GLN A 306 -26.18 25.50 8.95
C GLN A 306 -26.08 27.01 9.16
N THR A 307 -26.38 27.78 8.12
CA THR A 307 -26.47 29.23 8.22
C THR A 307 -27.49 29.46 9.31
N GLU A 308 -27.03 29.87 10.49
CA GLU A 308 -27.93 30.17 11.60
C GLU A 308 -29.02 31.07 11.04
N PRO A 309 -30.30 30.71 11.25
CA PRO A 309 -31.40 31.52 10.75
C PRO A 309 -31.17 32.94 11.25
N ARG A 310 -30.90 33.87 10.32
CA ARG A 310 -30.71 35.29 10.63
C ARG A 310 -31.91 35.71 11.46
N THR A 311 -31.69 35.98 12.74
CA THR A 311 -32.75 36.48 13.62
C THR A 311 -33.32 37.72 12.95
N PRO A 312 -34.62 37.77 12.60
CA PRO A 312 -35.20 38.96 12.00
C PRO A 312 -35.00 40.10 13.00
N GLY A 313 -34.23 41.11 12.58
CA GLY A 313 -33.93 42.26 13.41
C GLY A 313 -35.22 42.87 13.93
N SER A 314 -35.34 42.98 15.24
CA SER A 314 -36.41 43.70 15.89
C SER A 314 -36.27 45.19 15.52
N GLY A 315 -37.10 45.63 14.57
CA GLY A 315 -37.31 47.04 14.26
C GLY A 315 -38.29 47.70 15.22
#